data_AF-A0A2T2U0Y9-F1
#
_entry.id   AF-A0A2T2U0Y9-F1
#
_cell.length_a   1.000
_cell.length_b   1.000
_cell.length_c   1.000
_cell.angle_alpha   90.00
_cell.angle_beta   90.00
_cell.angle_gamma   90.00
#
_symmetry.space_group_name_H-M   'P 1'
#
loop_
_entity.id
_entity.type
_entity.pdbx_description
1 polymer ?
#
loop_
_entity_poly.entity_id
_entity_poly.type
_entity_poly.pdbx_seq_one_letter_code
_entity_poly.pdbx_strand_id
1 'polypeptide(L)'
;MANLRDIRNRIESVENTKQVTRAMKMVAAAKLRRAQDRIFDTRPYAYKVGELISHLKRELDPTVHPFFEPPEDAEGVLVIVVTADRGLCGAFNSNIIDTAETLIAREYEEHQRRDDLFLLCVGEEGHRHFQNRNYRMVSDYRGVFDDLQFSTAKQIVQDAVEGFERGIWSEVKLVYNEFKNTIVQNQIVEPLLPIPKEQ
;
A
#
# COMPACT_ATOMS: atom_id res chain seq x y z
N MET A 1 48.83 -6.22 12.30
CA MET A 1 48.81 -4.84 11.75
C MET A 1 48.00 -4.88 10.46
N ALA A 2 47.11 -3.91 10.24
CA ALA A 2 46.35 -3.84 9.00
C ALA A 2 47.32 -3.79 7.81
N ASN A 3 47.19 -4.73 6.87
CA ASN A 3 48.04 -4.80 5.69
C ASN A 3 47.65 -3.65 4.74
N LEU A 4 48.63 -2.94 4.17
CA LEU A 4 48.39 -1.89 3.17
C LEU A 4 47.53 -2.37 2.00
N ARG A 5 47.63 -3.67 1.66
CA ARG A 5 46.79 -4.31 0.65
C ARG A 5 45.32 -4.35 1.04
N ASP A 6 45.01 -4.62 2.32
CA ASP A 6 43.62 -4.67 2.81
C ASP A 6 42.99 -3.29 2.81
N ILE A 7 43.77 -2.26 3.15
CA ILE A 7 43.33 -0.86 3.09
C ILE A 7 43.01 -0.47 1.64
N ARG A 8 43.89 -0.80 0.69
CA ARG A 8 43.64 -0.53 -0.74
C ARG A 8 42.37 -1.22 -1.25
N ASN A 9 42.20 -2.51 -0.95
CA ASN A 9 41.01 -3.25 -1.35
C ASN A 9 39.72 -2.65 -0.76
N ARG A 10 39.78 -2.16 0.48
CA ARG A 10 38.63 -1.50 1.12
C ARG A 10 38.29 -0.16 0.46
N ILE A 11 39.30 0.61 0.04
CA ILE A 11 39.09 1.86 -0.71
C ILE A 11 38.36 1.56 -2.03
N GLU A 12 38.87 0.60 -2.81
CA GLU A 12 38.26 0.22 -4.09
C GLU A 12 36.81 -0.27 -3.92
N SER A 13 36.55 -1.08 -2.88
CA SER A 13 35.20 -1.54 -2.56
C SER A 13 34.23 -0.40 -2.21
N VAL A 14 34.68 0.59 -1.43
CA VAL A 14 33.87 1.75 -1.06
C VAL A 14 33.64 2.66 -2.26
N GLU A 15 34.65 2.86 -3.12
CA GLU A 15 34.51 3.64 -4.35
C GLU A 15 33.50 3.02 -5.31
N ASN A 16 33.55 1.69 -5.51
CA ASN A 16 32.56 0.97 -6.32
C ASN A 16 31.15 1.13 -5.74
N THR A 17 30.99 0.95 -4.42
CA THR A 17 29.69 1.12 -3.75
C THR A 17 29.17 2.56 -3.89
N LYS A 18 30.05 3.57 -3.81
CA LYS A 18 29.71 4.98 -4.03
C LYS A 18 29.24 5.26 -5.45
N GLN A 19 29.87 4.65 -6.46
CA GLN A 19 29.45 4.81 -7.86
C GLN A 19 28.07 4.18 -8.11
N VAL A 20 27.85 2.95 -7.63
CA VAL A 20 26.57 2.24 -7.77
C VAL A 20 25.44 3.02 -7.10
N THR A 21 25.62 3.43 -5.84
CA THR A 21 24.60 4.20 -5.10
C THR A 21 24.33 5.56 -5.74
N ARG A 22 25.34 6.23 -6.31
CA ARG A 22 25.15 7.47 -7.07
C ARG A 22 24.31 7.25 -8.32
N ALA A 23 24.56 6.16 -9.06
CA ALA A 23 23.75 5.79 -10.23
C ALA A 23 22.30 5.48 -9.82
N MET A 24 22.11 4.68 -8.77
CA MET A 24 20.78 4.37 -8.23
C MET A 24 20.00 5.62 -7.82
N LYS A 25 20.66 6.59 -7.17
CA LYS A 25 20.03 7.88 -6.82
C LYS A 25 19.50 8.61 -8.06
N MET A 26 20.26 8.64 -9.15
CA MET A 26 19.84 9.30 -10.39
C MET A 26 18.66 8.56 -11.05
N VAL A 27 18.69 7.23 -11.08
CA VAL A 27 17.59 6.41 -11.60
C VAL A 27 16.32 6.58 -10.76
N ALA A 28 16.45 6.55 -9.43
CA ALA A 28 15.33 6.76 -8.51
C ALA A 28 14.73 8.16 -8.66
N ALA A 29 15.55 9.21 -8.81
CA ALA A 29 15.06 10.56 -9.07
C ALA A 29 14.27 10.65 -10.39
N ALA A 30 14.72 9.98 -11.45
CA ALA A 30 13.99 9.91 -12.71
C ALA A 30 12.68 9.13 -12.59
N LYS A 31 12.67 8.00 -11.85
CA LYS A 31 11.44 7.24 -11.56
C LYS A 31 10.44 8.06 -10.74
N LEU A 32 10.91 8.77 -9.71
CA LEU A 32 10.09 9.63 -8.86
C LEU A 32 9.41 10.73 -9.69
N ARG A 33 10.17 11.43 -10.55
CA ARG A 33 9.60 12.47 -11.42
C ARG A 33 8.48 11.92 -12.31
N ARG A 34 8.72 10.78 -12.97
CA ARG A 34 7.68 10.12 -13.78
C ARG A 34 6.45 9.71 -12.98
N ALA A 35 6.63 9.27 -11.73
CA ALA A 35 5.52 8.93 -10.85
C ALA A 35 4.72 10.18 -10.41
N GLN A 36 5.42 11.28 -10.13
CA GLN A 36 4.78 12.57 -9.82
C GLN A 36 3.95 13.07 -11.00
N ASP A 37 4.51 13.07 -12.20
CA ASP A 37 3.80 13.50 -13.41
C ASP A 37 2.50 12.69 -13.60
N ARG A 38 2.57 11.35 -13.48
CA ARG A 38 1.39 10.47 -13.54
C ARG A 38 0.33 10.79 -12.47
N ILE A 39 0.75 11.06 -11.23
CA ILE A 39 -0.17 11.42 -10.14
C ILE A 39 -0.86 12.74 -10.45
N PHE A 40 -0.13 13.75 -10.92
CA PHE A 40 -0.71 15.05 -11.25
C PHE A 40 -1.70 14.96 -12.42
N ASP A 41 -1.39 14.15 -13.43
CA ASP A 41 -2.28 13.93 -14.57
C ASP A 41 -3.57 13.18 -14.19
N THR A 42 -3.48 12.27 -13.22
CA THR A 42 -4.63 11.44 -12.79
C THR A 42 -5.51 12.16 -11.75
N ARG A 43 -4.94 13.09 -10.99
CA ARG A 43 -5.61 13.76 -9.88
C ARG A 43 -6.94 14.46 -10.26
N PRO A 44 -7.05 15.20 -11.38
CA PRO A 44 -8.33 15.79 -11.81
C PRO A 44 -9.44 14.76 -11.99
N TYR A 45 -9.10 13.59 -12.56
CA TYR A 45 -10.05 12.48 -12.73
C TYR A 45 -10.51 11.96 -11.36
N ALA A 46 -9.58 11.67 -10.45
CA ALA A 46 -9.90 11.19 -9.11
C ALA A 46 -10.79 12.18 -8.33
N TYR A 47 -10.49 13.47 -8.39
CA TYR A 47 -11.33 14.49 -7.75
C TYR A 47 -12.73 14.55 -8.36
N LYS A 48 -12.86 14.49 -9.69
CA LYS A 48 -14.19 14.57 -10.30
C LYS A 48 -15.04 13.35 -9.99
N VAL A 49 -14.43 12.17 -9.94
CA VAL A 49 -15.11 10.94 -9.51
C VAL A 49 -15.55 11.04 -8.06
N GLY A 50 -14.66 11.52 -7.17
CA GLY A 50 -15.01 11.77 -5.76
C GLY A 50 -16.19 12.72 -5.62
N GLU A 51 -16.16 13.87 -6.29
CA GLU A 51 -17.25 14.86 -6.29
C GLU A 51 -18.58 14.23 -6.74
N LEU A 52 -18.57 13.42 -7.80
CA LEU A 52 -19.77 12.73 -8.29
C LEU A 52 -20.30 11.70 -7.28
N ILE A 53 -19.42 10.91 -6.65
CA ILE A 53 -19.81 9.94 -5.61
C ILE A 53 -20.42 10.67 -4.40
N SER A 54 -19.80 11.78 -3.97
CA SER A 54 -20.29 12.61 -2.87
C SER A 54 -21.62 13.30 -3.19
N HIS A 55 -21.86 13.66 -4.45
CA HIS A 55 -23.16 14.17 -4.90
C HIS A 55 -24.22 13.08 -4.83
N LEU A 56 -23.94 11.90 -5.40
CA LEU A 56 -24.85 10.76 -5.39
C LEU A 56 -25.22 10.33 -3.97
N LYS A 57 -24.25 10.26 -3.05
CA LYS A 57 -24.48 9.86 -1.66
C LYS A 57 -25.35 10.86 -0.86
N ARG A 58 -25.40 12.13 -1.27
CA ARG A 58 -26.27 13.14 -0.64
C ARG A 58 -27.71 13.06 -1.13
N GLU A 59 -27.93 12.64 -2.38
CA GLU A 59 -29.25 12.56 -2.99
C GLU A 59 -29.90 11.19 -2.82
N LEU A 60 -29.11 10.13 -2.72
CA LEU A 60 -29.57 8.76 -2.53
C LEU A 60 -29.63 8.39 -1.05
N ASP A 61 -30.65 7.61 -0.67
CA ASP A 61 -30.67 6.96 0.63
C ASP A 61 -29.50 5.95 0.70
N PRO A 62 -28.64 5.98 1.75
CA PRO A 62 -27.50 5.08 1.89
C PRO A 62 -27.85 3.59 1.77
N THR A 63 -29.10 3.22 2.11
CA THR A 63 -29.61 1.84 2.01
C THR A 63 -29.75 1.33 0.57
N VAL A 64 -29.61 2.20 -0.43
CA VAL A 64 -29.85 1.87 -1.85
C VAL A 64 -28.64 1.20 -2.51
N HIS A 65 -27.42 1.39 -2.00
CA HIS A 65 -26.22 0.83 -2.62
C HIS A 65 -25.39 -0.03 -1.65
N PRO A 66 -25.07 -1.29 -1.99
CA PRO A 66 -24.32 -2.21 -1.13
C PRO A 66 -22.94 -1.73 -0.68
N PHE A 67 -22.38 -0.69 -1.29
CA PHE A 67 -21.06 -0.15 -0.90
C PHE A 67 -21.13 0.97 0.13
N PHE A 68 -22.32 1.45 0.50
CA PHE A 68 -22.47 2.47 1.55
C PHE A 68 -22.62 1.88 2.94
N GLU A 69 -22.99 0.60 3.05
CA GLU A 69 -23.15 -0.14 4.29
C GLU A 69 -22.50 -1.52 4.15
N PRO A 70 -21.94 -2.09 5.24
CA PRO A 70 -21.44 -3.46 5.20
C PRO A 70 -22.59 -4.46 4.97
N PRO A 71 -22.35 -5.60 4.28
CA PRO A 71 -23.35 -6.65 4.19
C PRO A 71 -23.73 -7.20 5.58
N GLU A 72 -25.01 -7.52 5.80
CA GLU A 72 -25.54 -7.90 7.12
C GLU A 72 -24.80 -9.09 7.78
N ASP A 73 -24.37 -10.07 6.98
CA ASP A 73 -23.71 -11.30 7.46
C ASP A 73 -22.17 -11.25 7.35
N ALA A 74 -21.58 -10.08 7.08
CA ALA A 74 -20.14 -9.96 6.87
C ALA A 74 -19.38 -9.79 8.20
N GLU A 75 -18.45 -10.71 8.50
CA GLU A 75 -17.72 -10.73 9.77
C GLU A 75 -16.23 -10.37 9.65
N GLY A 76 -15.59 -10.66 8.52
CA GLY A 76 -14.14 -10.44 8.34
C GLY A 76 -13.76 -9.00 8.04
N VAL A 77 -12.44 -8.75 8.00
CA VAL A 77 -11.88 -7.44 7.62
C VAL A 77 -10.72 -7.62 6.65
N LEU A 78 -10.59 -6.73 5.67
CA LEU A 78 -9.47 -6.72 4.73
C LEU A 78 -8.60 -5.49 4.96
N VAL A 79 -7.29 -5.71 5.13
CA VAL A 79 -6.29 -4.63 5.14
C VAL A 79 -5.39 -4.78 3.92
N ILE A 80 -5.48 -3.80 3.01
CA ILE A 80 -4.60 -3.67 1.86
C ILE A 80 -3.35 -2.90 2.29
N VAL A 81 -2.17 -3.51 2.17
CA VAL A 81 -0.90 -2.89 2.57
C VAL A 81 -0.04 -2.64 1.34
N VAL A 82 0.29 -1.38 1.08
CA VAL A 82 1.08 -0.97 -0.08
C VAL A 82 2.53 -0.72 0.33
N THR A 83 3.43 -1.57 -0.16
CA THR A 83 4.87 -1.53 0.07
C THR A 83 5.64 -1.45 -1.26
N ALA A 84 6.96 -1.23 -1.22
CA ALA A 84 7.78 -1.33 -2.42
C ALA A 84 8.11 -2.79 -2.78
N ASP A 85 8.39 -3.04 -4.06
CA ASP A 85 8.98 -4.32 -4.52
C ASP A 85 10.46 -4.47 -4.19
N ARG A 86 11.14 -3.35 -3.89
CA ARG A 86 12.59 -3.32 -3.69
C ARG A 86 12.92 -2.63 -2.37
N GLY A 87 13.99 -3.09 -1.74
CA GLY A 87 14.60 -2.44 -0.57
C GLY A 87 15.45 -1.21 -0.92
N LEU A 88 16.43 -0.91 -0.06
CA LEU A 88 17.34 0.25 -0.16
C LEU A 88 16.61 1.62 -0.18
N CYS A 89 15.45 1.68 0.47
CA CYS A 89 14.57 2.85 0.55
C CYS A 89 14.49 3.46 1.96
N GLY A 90 15.47 3.17 2.83
CA GLY A 90 15.45 3.60 4.22
C GLY A 90 14.22 3.06 4.97
N ALA A 91 13.55 3.92 5.73
CA ALA A 91 12.42 3.54 6.59
C ALA A 91 11.06 3.44 5.85
N PHE A 92 11.04 3.59 4.52
CA PHE A 92 9.79 3.64 3.74
C PHE A 92 8.90 2.40 3.95
N ASN A 93 9.47 1.19 3.84
CA ASN A 93 8.72 -0.06 4.02
C ASN A 93 8.49 -0.38 5.50
N SER A 94 9.49 -0.17 6.37
CA SER A 94 9.33 -0.45 7.80
C SER A 94 8.22 0.40 8.41
N ASN A 95 8.17 1.70 8.09
CA ASN A 95 7.14 2.59 8.65
C ASN A 95 5.73 2.17 8.26
N ILE A 96 5.50 1.71 7.02
CA ILE A 96 4.17 1.32 6.58
C ILE A 96 3.76 -0.04 7.13
N ILE A 97 4.72 -0.95 7.26
CA ILE A 97 4.55 -2.24 7.93
C ILE A 97 4.20 -2.02 9.41
N ASP A 98 4.96 -1.18 10.12
CA ASP A 98 4.71 -0.85 11.53
C ASP A 98 3.35 -0.17 11.71
N THR A 99 2.93 0.65 10.74
CA THR A 99 1.59 1.27 10.74
C THR A 99 0.49 0.23 10.58
N ALA A 100 0.65 -0.72 9.66
CA ALA A 100 -0.31 -1.81 9.47
C ALA A 100 -0.37 -2.71 10.73
N GLU A 101 0.77 -3.07 11.32
CA GLU A 101 0.79 -3.85 12.56
C GLU A 101 0.16 -3.10 13.73
N THR A 102 0.39 -1.79 13.84
CA THR A 102 -0.24 -0.94 14.86
C THR A 102 -1.75 -0.87 14.66
N LEU A 103 -2.22 -0.74 13.42
CA LEU A 103 -3.65 -0.78 13.09
C LEU A 103 -4.26 -2.12 13.52
N ILE A 104 -3.62 -3.24 13.13
CA ILE A 104 -4.08 -4.58 13.46
C ILE A 104 -4.16 -4.77 14.98
N ALA A 105 -3.10 -4.40 15.70
CA ALA A 105 -3.06 -4.55 17.15
C ALA A 105 -4.09 -3.68 17.89
N ARG A 106 -4.49 -2.53 17.32
CA ARG A 106 -5.42 -1.60 17.98
C ARG A 106 -6.88 -1.86 17.64
N GLU A 107 -7.17 -2.20 16.39
CA GLU A 107 -8.55 -2.25 15.87
C GLU A 107 -8.97 -3.67 15.48
N TYR A 108 -8.02 -4.56 15.15
CA TYR A 108 -8.32 -5.87 14.58
C TYR A 108 -7.69 -7.05 15.33
N GLU A 109 -7.35 -6.87 16.61
CA GLU A 109 -6.77 -7.94 17.43
C GLU A 109 -7.76 -9.11 17.59
N GLU A 110 -9.05 -8.82 17.78
CA GLU A 110 -10.08 -9.86 17.84
C GLU A 110 -10.21 -10.61 16.53
N HIS A 111 -10.19 -9.87 15.41
CA HIS A 111 -10.31 -10.44 14.08
C HIS A 111 -9.12 -11.36 13.74
N GLN A 112 -7.92 -10.92 14.09
CA GLN A 112 -6.72 -11.74 13.97
C GLN A 112 -6.79 -13.01 14.84
N ARG A 113 -7.41 -12.95 16.03
CA ARG A 113 -7.61 -14.14 16.89
C ARG A 113 -8.67 -15.10 16.36
N ARG A 114 -9.71 -14.58 15.70
CA ARG A 114 -10.78 -15.37 15.08
C ARG A 114 -10.41 -15.90 13.69
N ASP A 115 -9.25 -15.49 13.17
CA ASP A 115 -8.74 -15.87 11.85
C ASP A 115 -9.67 -15.37 10.71
N ASP A 116 -10.24 -14.18 10.89
CA ASP A 116 -11.10 -13.48 9.93
C ASP A 116 -10.51 -12.11 9.48
N LEU A 117 -9.27 -11.80 9.88
CA LEU A 117 -8.45 -10.72 9.32
C LEU A 117 -7.70 -11.21 8.07
N PHE A 118 -7.94 -10.53 6.96
CA PHE A 118 -7.30 -10.78 5.67
C PHE A 118 -6.33 -9.64 5.33
N LEU A 119 -5.18 -10.00 4.75
CA LEU A 119 -4.19 -9.04 4.25
C LEU A 119 -4.02 -9.18 2.75
N LEU A 120 -4.10 -8.07 2.01
CA LEU A 120 -3.71 -8.02 0.60
C LEU A 120 -2.46 -7.16 0.48
N CYS A 121 -1.32 -7.79 0.26
CA CYS A 121 -0.05 -7.09 0.13
C CYS A 121 0.21 -6.71 -1.33
N VAL A 122 0.33 -5.41 -1.58
CA VAL A 122 0.82 -4.86 -2.84
C VAL A 122 2.30 -4.56 -2.68
N GLY A 123 3.15 -5.27 -3.40
CA GLY A 123 4.59 -5.17 -3.30
C GLY A 123 5.27 -6.34 -2.57
N GLU A 124 6.52 -6.60 -2.96
CA GLU A 124 7.31 -7.73 -2.45
C GLU A 124 7.67 -7.62 -0.97
N GLU A 125 8.00 -6.44 -0.46
CA GLU A 125 8.51 -6.29 0.92
C GLU A 125 7.41 -6.55 1.96
N GLY A 126 6.18 -6.10 1.72
CA GLY A 126 5.03 -6.40 2.56
C GLY A 126 4.68 -7.89 2.52
N HIS A 127 4.62 -8.49 1.33
CA HIS A 127 4.34 -9.92 1.19
C HIS A 127 5.38 -10.76 1.95
N ARG A 128 6.68 -10.45 1.80
CA ARG A 128 7.77 -11.15 2.51
C ARG A 128 7.64 -11.03 4.03
N HIS A 129 7.23 -9.87 4.52
CA HIS A 129 7.08 -9.61 5.96
C HIS A 129 5.90 -10.38 6.56
N PHE A 130 4.71 -10.31 5.94
CA PHE A 130 3.48 -10.86 6.50
C PHE A 130 3.30 -12.35 6.24
N GLN A 131 3.86 -12.91 5.16
CA GLN A 131 3.72 -14.33 4.80
C GLN A 131 4.13 -15.29 5.91
N ASN A 132 5.11 -14.92 6.73
CA ASN A 132 5.68 -15.79 7.77
C ASN A 132 5.06 -15.58 9.17
N ARG A 133 3.96 -14.81 9.28
CA ARG A 133 3.42 -14.33 10.58
C ARG A 133 1.96 -14.75 10.86
N ASN A 134 1.49 -15.86 10.31
CA ASN A 134 0.13 -16.39 10.51
C ASN A 134 -0.98 -15.39 10.13
N TYR A 135 -0.78 -14.60 9.08
CA TYR A 135 -1.83 -13.79 8.49
C TYR A 135 -2.45 -14.49 7.28
N ARG A 136 -3.76 -14.34 7.08
CA ARG A 136 -4.44 -14.81 5.88
C ARG A 136 -4.16 -13.85 4.73
N MET A 137 -3.24 -14.22 3.86
CA MET A 137 -2.94 -13.41 2.68
C MET A 137 -3.93 -13.70 1.53
N VAL A 138 -4.41 -12.63 0.92
CA VAL A 138 -5.29 -12.64 -0.24
C VAL A 138 -4.49 -12.18 -1.45
N SER A 139 -4.54 -12.97 -2.52
CA SER A 139 -3.88 -12.69 -3.79
C SER A 139 -2.37 -12.45 -3.69
N ASP A 140 -1.72 -12.21 -4.83
CA ASP A 140 -0.29 -12.02 -4.91
C ASP A 140 0.04 -10.91 -5.91
N TYR A 141 0.41 -9.73 -5.38
CA TYR A 141 0.73 -8.53 -6.15
C TYR A 141 2.19 -8.12 -5.96
N ARG A 142 3.11 -9.09 -6.01
CA ARG A 142 4.56 -8.84 -6.01
C ARG A 142 5.04 -8.40 -7.40
N GLY A 143 6.00 -7.48 -7.46
CA GLY A 143 6.67 -7.05 -8.70
C GLY A 143 5.86 -6.07 -9.55
N VAL A 144 4.76 -5.54 -9.04
CA VAL A 144 3.79 -4.74 -9.83
C VAL A 144 4.26 -3.32 -10.14
N PHE A 145 5.28 -2.80 -9.45
CA PHE A 145 5.67 -1.39 -9.58
C PHE A 145 6.65 -1.11 -10.73
N ASP A 146 7.32 -2.13 -11.28
CA ASP A 146 8.23 -1.93 -12.41
C ASP A 146 7.47 -1.59 -13.71
N ASP A 147 6.25 -2.11 -13.88
CA ASP A 147 5.32 -1.76 -14.96
C ASP A 147 3.90 -1.51 -14.42
N LEU A 148 3.75 -0.48 -13.58
CA LEU A 148 2.46 -0.16 -12.98
C LEU A 148 1.47 0.37 -14.04
N GLN A 149 0.45 -0.44 -14.30
CA GLN A 149 -0.67 -0.15 -15.20
C GLN A 149 -1.98 0.00 -14.42
N PHE A 150 -2.92 0.77 -14.97
CA PHE A 150 -4.25 0.94 -14.37
C PHE A 150 -5.00 -0.38 -14.21
N SER A 151 -4.81 -1.34 -15.13
CA SER A 151 -5.40 -2.68 -15.06
C SER A 151 -5.01 -3.43 -13.78
N THR A 152 -3.76 -3.29 -13.33
CA THR A 152 -3.28 -3.93 -12.10
C THR A 152 -3.96 -3.32 -10.87
N ALA A 153 -4.06 -1.99 -10.81
CA ALA A 153 -4.79 -1.30 -9.75
C ALA A 153 -6.27 -1.70 -9.73
N LYS A 154 -6.90 -1.80 -10.91
CA LYS A 154 -8.28 -2.26 -11.05
C LYS A 154 -8.45 -3.68 -10.50
N GLN A 155 -7.53 -4.59 -10.79
CA GLN A 155 -7.60 -5.97 -10.31
C GLN A 155 -7.48 -6.05 -8.78
N ILE A 156 -6.55 -5.30 -8.18
CA ILE A 156 -6.41 -5.22 -6.70
C ILE A 156 -7.73 -4.77 -6.06
N VAL A 157 -8.35 -3.73 -6.60
CA VAL A 157 -9.63 -3.22 -6.09
C VAL A 157 -10.76 -4.22 -6.36
N GLN A 158 -10.75 -4.90 -7.50
CA GLN A 158 -11.77 -5.90 -7.82
C GLN A 158 -11.73 -7.08 -6.85
N ASP A 159 -10.55 -7.59 -6.47
CA ASP A 159 -10.44 -8.64 -5.45
C ASP A 159 -11.05 -8.19 -4.11
N ALA A 160 -10.76 -6.94 -3.72
CA ALA A 160 -11.31 -6.34 -2.50
C ALA A 160 -12.84 -6.17 -2.56
N VAL A 161 -13.37 -5.75 -3.70
CA VAL A 161 -14.81 -5.59 -3.94
C VAL A 161 -15.52 -6.93 -3.97
N GLU A 162 -14.99 -7.93 -4.69
CA GLU A 162 -15.63 -9.24 -4.81
C GLU A 162 -15.77 -9.95 -3.46
N GLY A 163 -14.78 -9.87 -2.58
CA GLY A 163 -14.92 -10.42 -1.23
C GLY A 163 -15.85 -9.63 -0.33
N PHE A 164 -15.95 -8.31 -0.52
CA PHE A 164 -16.92 -7.47 0.18
C PHE A 164 -18.36 -7.81 -0.25
N GLU A 165 -18.63 -7.88 -1.56
CA GLU A 165 -19.95 -8.25 -2.10
C GLU A 165 -20.38 -9.66 -1.70
N ARG A 166 -19.43 -10.58 -1.53
CA ARG A 166 -19.68 -11.95 -1.06
C ARG A 166 -19.84 -12.06 0.46
N GLY A 167 -19.69 -10.97 1.21
CA GLY A 167 -19.77 -10.96 2.67
C GLY A 167 -18.59 -11.64 3.37
N ILE A 168 -17.44 -11.81 2.69
CA ILE A 168 -16.23 -12.37 3.31
C ILE A 168 -15.67 -11.38 4.33
N TRP A 169 -15.72 -10.09 4.00
CA TRP A 169 -15.36 -9.00 4.90
C TRP A 169 -16.36 -7.86 4.84
N SER A 170 -16.58 -7.21 5.99
CA SER A 170 -17.47 -6.06 6.17
C SER A 170 -16.73 -4.73 6.05
N GLU A 171 -15.39 -4.74 6.11
CA GLU A 171 -14.57 -3.53 6.06
C GLU A 171 -13.31 -3.78 5.22
N VAL A 172 -12.89 -2.77 4.46
CA VAL A 172 -11.64 -2.72 3.72
C VAL A 172 -10.89 -1.43 4.06
N LYS A 173 -9.68 -1.56 4.60
CA LYS A 173 -8.76 -0.43 4.83
C LYS A 173 -7.54 -0.49 3.92
N LEU A 174 -7.11 0.67 3.43
CA LEU A 174 -5.89 0.84 2.63
C LEU A 174 -4.82 1.52 3.46
N VAL A 175 -3.63 0.91 3.52
CA VAL A 175 -2.47 1.41 4.26
C VAL A 175 -1.34 1.70 3.27
N TYR A 176 -1.00 2.97 3.10
CA TYR A 176 0.00 3.40 2.11
C TYR A 176 0.80 4.64 2.56
N ASN A 177 1.92 4.88 1.90
CA ASN A 177 2.71 6.11 2.08
C ASN A 177 2.21 7.21 1.13
N GLU A 178 1.64 8.28 1.69
CA GLU A 178 1.30 9.49 0.93
C GLU A 178 2.56 10.33 0.70
N PHE A 179 2.77 10.71 -0.56
CA PHE A 179 3.85 11.60 -0.95
C PHE A 179 3.52 13.05 -0.56
N LYS A 180 4.18 13.58 0.48
CA LYS A 180 4.14 15.01 0.83
C LYS A 180 5.26 15.79 0.16
N ASN A 181 6.49 15.33 0.31
CA ASN A 181 7.66 15.85 -0.40
C ASN A 181 8.77 14.79 -0.47
N THR A 182 9.92 15.16 -1.02
CA THR A 182 11.05 14.23 -1.24
C THR A 182 11.66 13.67 0.04
N ILE A 183 11.40 14.28 1.20
CA ILE A 183 11.93 13.87 2.51
C ILE A 183 10.82 13.25 3.37
N VAL A 184 9.62 13.83 3.34
CA VAL A 184 8.51 13.46 4.21
C VAL A 184 7.48 12.64 3.43
N GLN A 185 7.18 11.46 3.96
CA GLN A 185 6.05 10.63 3.57
C GLN A 185 5.13 10.45 4.77
N ASN A 186 3.83 10.68 4.59
CA ASN A 186 2.84 10.43 5.64
C ASN A 186 2.37 8.98 5.53
N GLN A 187 2.24 8.27 6.64
CA GLN A 187 1.64 6.94 6.67
C GLN A 187 0.12 7.13 6.83
N ILE A 188 -0.64 6.76 5.81
CA ILE A 188 -2.09 6.93 5.78
C ILE A 188 -2.75 5.58 5.94
N VAL A 189 -3.78 5.55 6.80
CA VAL A 189 -4.76 4.48 6.90
C VAL A 189 -6.08 5.07 6.44
N GLU A 190 -6.56 4.62 5.28
CA GLU A 190 -7.76 5.15 4.64
C GLU A 190 -8.85 4.06 4.56
N PRO A 191 -10.08 4.33 5.00
CA PRO A 191 -11.19 3.42 4.77
C PRO A 191 -11.60 3.45 3.29
N LEU A 192 -11.59 2.27 2.65
CA LEU A 192 -11.95 2.13 1.23
C LEU A 192 -13.40 1.66 1.06
N LEU A 193 -13.78 0.61 1.78
CA LEU A 193 -15.14 0.07 1.82
C LEU A 193 -15.55 -0.23 3.27
N PRO A 194 -16.82 -0.01 3.65
CA PRO A 194 -17.83 0.72 2.90
C PRO A 194 -17.38 2.17 2.64
N ILE A 195 -17.87 2.77 1.55
CA ILE A 195 -17.46 4.11 1.13
C ILE A 195 -17.74 5.08 2.29
N PRO A 196 -16.71 5.72 2.86
CA PRO A 196 -16.87 6.57 4.03
C PRO A 196 -17.78 7.78 3.74
N LYS A 197 -18.40 8.35 4.76
CA LYS A 197 -19.05 9.67 4.63
C LYS A 197 -17.92 10.70 4.65
N GLU A 198 -17.78 11.50 3.60
CA GLU A 198 -16.87 12.66 3.63
C GLU A 198 -17.23 13.55 4.83
N GLN A 199 -16.22 14.07 5.53
CA GLN A 199 -16.36 15.14 6.53
C GLN A 199 -16.52 16.49 5.83
#